data_AF-A0A959MHQ7-F1
#
_entry.id   AF-A0A959MHQ7-F1
#
_cell.length_a   1.000
_cell.length_b   1.000
_cell.length_c   1.000
_cell.angle_alpha   90.00
_cell.angle_beta   90.00
_cell.angle_gamma   90.00
#
_symmetry.space_group_name_H-M   'P 1'
#
loop_
_entity.id
_entity.type
_entity.pdbx_description
1 polymer ?
#
loop_
_entity_poly.entity_id
_entity_poly.type
_entity_poly.pdbx_seq_one_letter_code
_entity_poly.pdbx_strand_id
1 'polypeptide(L)'
;MKRFHLSSWIFLLFTLSLFFSNHIKSQIPTLSINTDINVSQTFEDRFSNDDSKAKISELQTFIIKKETELKELENILEKQITPQINSAEEKIDQIKELRIRTIGKSDTAKVVLSSEDGAPLGFKNDTTILTTTLNSKIATAIENYDKLIDNSQRIRISITNIETDINRAKSTLDKNLSIELSQQGFKKSLSLVFAGLIGLLITLFFYVIFKSNDKETRDNLLSNNGLQFVTLFVLIIAIILFGILSILEGKELAAIISGIAGYILGKGAADFNKSQGQNRLPTPDPVKAE
;
A
#
# COMPACT_ATOMS: atom_id res chain seq x y z
N MET A 1 3.20 81.59 16.55
CA MET A 1 3.09 80.71 15.35
C MET A 1 3.51 79.23 15.55
N LYS A 2 3.81 78.71 16.76
CA LYS A 2 4.27 77.31 16.96
C LYS A 2 3.21 76.26 17.34
N ARG A 3 1.94 76.63 17.55
CA ARG A 3 0.90 75.69 18.04
C ARG A 3 0.14 74.92 16.94
N PHE A 4 0.34 75.24 15.66
CA PHE A 4 -0.43 74.64 14.55
C PHE A 4 0.11 73.28 14.06
N HIS A 5 1.32 72.87 14.45
CA HIS A 5 1.91 71.60 13.97
C HIS A 5 1.48 70.37 14.78
N LEU A 6 1.09 70.52 16.04
CA LEU A 6 0.86 69.35 16.91
C LEU A 6 -0.48 68.65 16.62
N SER A 7 -1.53 69.41 16.28
CA SER A 7 -2.86 68.85 15.97
C SER A 7 -2.87 68.04 14.67
N SER A 8 -2.07 68.46 13.67
CA SER A 8 -1.97 67.78 12.39
C SER A 8 -1.30 66.39 12.52
N TRP A 9 -0.28 66.26 13.37
CA TRP A 9 0.37 64.97 13.64
C TRP A 9 -0.55 63.98 14.39
N ILE A 10 -1.36 64.48 15.32
CA ILE A 10 -2.33 63.64 16.05
C ILE A 10 -3.41 63.11 15.09
N PHE A 11 -3.88 63.95 14.17
CA PHE A 11 -4.88 63.52 13.18
C PHE A 11 -4.33 62.47 12.22
N LEU A 12 -3.06 62.61 11.81
CA LEU A 12 -2.38 61.67 10.91
C LEU A 12 -2.10 60.32 11.59
N LEU A 13 -1.75 60.32 12.88
CA LEU A 13 -1.61 59.09 13.66
C LEU A 13 -2.96 58.40 13.89
N PHE A 14 -4.03 59.17 14.09
CA PHE A 14 -5.37 58.63 14.30
C PHE A 14 -5.94 57.99 13.02
N THR A 15 -5.77 58.64 11.86
CA THR A 15 -6.21 58.08 10.58
C THR A 15 -5.37 56.86 10.17
N LEU A 16 -4.06 56.87 10.47
CA LEU A 16 -3.19 55.71 10.22
C LEU A 16 -3.55 54.52 11.12
N SER A 17 -3.90 54.77 12.39
CA SER A 17 -4.39 53.76 13.34
C SER A 17 -5.73 53.17 12.90
N LEU A 18 -6.66 53.99 12.40
CA LEU A 18 -7.95 53.54 11.85
C LEU A 18 -7.76 52.72 10.56
N PHE A 19 -6.87 53.15 9.67
CA PHE A 19 -6.56 52.43 8.44
C PHE A 19 -5.97 51.05 8.74
N PHE A 20 -5.01 50.96 9.67
CA PHE A 20 -4.47 49.68 10.12
C PHE A 20 -5.52 48.80 10.82
N SER A 21 -6.40 49.39 11.64
CA SER A 21 -7.43 48.61 12.34
C SER A 21 -8.51 48.04 11.41
N ASN A 22 -8.84 48.73 10.30
CA ASN A 22 -9.77 48.21 9.30
C ASN A 22 -9.13 47.16 8.38
N HIS A 23 -7.84 47.30 8.04
CA HIS A 23 -7.16 46.32 7.19
C HIS A 23 -6.94 44.97 7.91
N ILE A 24 -6.75 44.99 9.24
CA ILE A 24 -6.59 43.75 10.04
C ILE A 24 -7.91 42.97 10.16
N LYS A 25 -9.08 43.65 10.16
CA LYS A 25 -10.38 42.97 10.31
C LYS A 25 -10.84 42.21 9.06
N SER A 26 -10.34 42.54 7.86
CA SER A 26 -10.83 41.94 6.61
C SER A 26 -10.03 40.74 6.12
N GLN A 27 -9.01 40.27 6.85
CA GLN A 27 -8.07 39.25 6.36
C GLN A 27 -7.86 38.06 7.31
N ILE A 28 -8.76 37.82 8.27
CA ILE A 28 -8.78 36.54 8.98
C ILE A 28 -9.95 35.75 8.41
N PRO A 29 -9.78 35.04 7.28
CA PRO A 29 -10.78 34.09 6.86
C PRO A 29 -10.95 33.08 7.99
N THR A 30 -12.16 32.96 8.53
CA THR A 30 -12.55 31.87 9.41
C THR A 30 -12.60 30.60 8.57
N LEU A 31 -11.45 30.05 8.25
CA LEU A 31 -11.32 28.76 7.58
C LEU A 31 -11.66 27.70 8.62
N SER A 32 -12.92 27.28 8.64
CA SER A 32 -13.27 25.96 9.18
C SER A 32 -12.66 24.93 8.23
N ILE A 33 -11.38 24.60 8.44
CA ILE A 33 -10.81 23.42 7.82
C ILE A 33 -11.65 22.27 8.39
N ASN A 34 -12.43 21.64 7.52
CA ASN A 34 -13.22 20.49 7.89
C ASN A 34 -12.23 19.34 8.15
N THR A 35 -11.67 19.28 9.36
CA THR A 35 -10.67 18.28 9.78
C THR A 35 -11.31 16.95 10.17
N ASP A 36 -12.49 16.64 9.65
CA ASP A 36 -12.98 15.27 9.57
C ASP A 36 -12.15 14.54 8.51
N ILE A 37 -10.85 14.41 8.81
CA ILE A 37 -9.95 13.47 8.19
C ILE A 37 -10.49 12.13 8.64
N ASN A 38 -11.42 11.60 7.86
CA ASN A 38 -11.96 10.28 8.03
C ASN A 38 -10.78 9.32 7.83
N VAL A 39 -10.12 8.96 8.93
CA VAL A 39 -8.95 8.08 8.93
C VAL A 39 -9.41 6.77 8.31
N SER A 40 -9.08 6.58 7.03
CA SER A 40 -9.47 5.42 6.26
C SER A 40 -8.99 4.17 6.99
N GLN A 41 -9.81 3.10 6.97
CA GLN A 41 -9.58 1.79 7.60
C GLN A 41 -8.09 1.49 7.80
N THR A 42 -7.72 1.17 9.04
CA THR A 42 -6.33 0.84 9.38
C THR A 42 -5.92 -0.47 8.69
N PHE A 43 -4.61 -0.70 8.58
CA PHE A 43 -4.10 -1.98 8.07
C PHE A 43 -4.70 -3.16 8.83
N GLU A 44 -4.75 -3.07 10.16
CA GLU A 44 -5.34 -4.10 11.03
C GLU A 44 -6.81 -4.33 10.69
N ASP A 45 -7.62 -3.29 10.53
CA ASP A 45 -9.06 -3.45 10.25
C ASP A 45 -9.32 -4.23 8.95
N ARG A 46 -8.43 -4.12 7.97
CA ARG A 46 -8.61 -4.70 6.64
C ARG A 46 -8.01 -6.10 6.50
N PHE A 47 -6.95 -6.40 7.25
CA PHE A 47 -6.19 -7.64 7.11
C PHE A 47 -6.20 -8.53 8.36
N SER A 48 -6.94 -8.15 9.42
CA SER A 48 -7.13 -8.92 10.67
C SER A 48 -7.68 -10.32 10.41
N ASN A 49 -6.77 -11.29 10.32
CA ASN A 49 -6.82 -12.65 10.88
C ASN A 49 -5.86 -13.63 10.17
N ASP A 50 -5.32 -13.26 9.00
CA ASP A 50 -4.38 -14.13 8.29
C ASP A 50 -3.56 -13.33 7.26
N ASP A 51 -2.58 -12.54 7.75
CA ASP A 51 -1.67 -11.72 6.92
C ASP A 51 -0.96 -12.52 5.82
N SER A 52 -0.87 -13.85 5.99
CA SER A 52 -0.25 -14.77 5.04
C SER A 52 -1.12 -15.08 3.81
N LYS A 53 -2.42 -14.72 3.84
CA LYS A 53 -3.37 -14.97 2.74
C LYS A 53 -3.82 -13.72 2.01
N ALA A 54 -3.42 -12.53 2.47
CA ALA A 54 -3.71 -11.30 1.74
C ALA A 54 -3.10 -11.39 0.34
N LYS A 55 -3.95 -11.28 -0.69
CA LYS A 55 -3.48 -11.36 -2.08
C LYS A 55 -2.50 -10.22 -2.32
N ILE A 56 -1.38 -10.53 -2.97
CA ILE A 56 -0.35 -9.55 -3.35
C ILE A 56 -0.97 -8.33 -4.06
N SER A 57 -1.94 -8.55 -4.94
CA SER A 57 -2.66 -7.48 -5.65
C SER A 57 -3.46 -6.55 -4.73
N GLU A 58 -4.05 -7.10 -3.66
CA GLU A 58 -4.82 -6.33 -2.68
C GLU A 58 -3.90 -5.49 -1.79
N LEU A 59 -2.75 -6.05 -1.38
CA LEU A 59 -1.69 -5.33 -0.65
C LEU A 59 -1.13 -4.18 -1.50
N GLN A 60 -0.81 -4.43 -2.78
CA GLN A 60 -0.32 -3.38 -3.69
C GLN A 60 -1.34 -2.24 -3.85
N THR A 61 -2.62 -2.58 -4.05
CA THR A 61 -3.69 -1.59 -4.17
C THR A 61 -3.85 -0.77 -2.89
N PHE A 62 -3.76 -1.43 -1.73
CA PHE A 62 -3.78 -0.75 -0.43
C PHE A 62 -2.60 0.21 -0.25
N ILE A 63 -1.38 -0.23 -0.58
CA ILE A 63 -0.16 0.62 -0.51
C ILE A 63 -0.32 1.85 -1.42
N ILE A 64 -0.71 1.68 -2.68
CA ILE A 64 -0.89 2.80 -3.62
C ILE A 64 -1.93 3.79 -3.10
N LYS A 65 -3.04 3.29 -2.56
CA LYS A 65 -4.09 4.14 -1.98
C LYS A 65 -3.54 4.95 -0.79
N LYS A 66 -2.84 4.30 0.15
CA LYS A 66 -2.26 4.96 1.33
C LYS A 66 -1.14 5.94 0.97
N GLU A 67 -0.30 5.63 -0.02
CA GLU A 67 0.72 6.56 -0.54
C GLU A 67 0.10 7.80 -1.20
N THR A 68 -1.09 7.66 -1.81
CA THR A 68 -1.85 8.80 -2.35
C THR A 68 -2.43 9.66 -1.23
N GLU A 69 -3.05 9.04 -0.22
CA GLU A 69 -3.56 9.74 0.99
C GLU A 69 -2.43 10.49 1.72
N LEU A 70 -1.25 9.88 1.85
CA LEU A 70 -0.06 10.48 2.45
C LEU A 70 0.36 11.76 1.72
N LYS A 71 0.52 11.69 0.39
CA LYS A 71 0.91 12.84 -0.44
C LYS A 71 -0.09 13.99 -0.36
N GLU A 72 -1.38 13.68 -0.26
CA GLU A 72 -2.42 14.71 -0.09
C GLU A 72 -2.29 15.43 1.25
N LEU A 73 -2.08 14.69 2.34
CA LEU A 73 -1.87 15.26 3.67
C LEU A 73 -0.58 16.08 3.76
N GLU A 74 0.52 15.60 3.20
CA GLU A 74 1.78 16.37 3.11
C GLU A 74 1.58 17.68 2.35
N ASN A 75 0.87 17.63 1.22
CA ASN A 75 0.56 18.80 0.42
C ASN A 75 -0.31 19.81 1.18
N ILE A 76 -1.30 19.36 1.96
CA ILE A 76 -2.11 20.23 2.83
C ILE A 76 -1.22 20.88 3.91
N LEU A 77 -0.38 20.09 4.57
CA LEU A 77 0.52 20.58 5.62
C LEU A 77 1.50 21.63 5.09
N GLU A 78 2.16 21.35 3.96
CA GLU A 78 3.17 22.23 3.38
C GLU A 78 2.57 23.47 2.70
N LYS A 79 1.52 23.31 1.89
CA LYS A 79 1.02 24.41 1.06
C LYS A 79 -0.06 25.25 1.73
N GLN A 80 -0.84 24.67 2.65
CA GLN A 80 -1.96 25.38 3.27
C GLN A 80 -1.63 25.81 4.69
N ILE A 81 -1.11 24.91 5.53
CA ILE A 81 -0.98 25.18 6.97
C ILE A 81 0.31 25.90 7.30
N THR A 82 1.45 25.45 6.78
CA THR A 82 2.76 26.05 7.08
C THR A 82 2.83 27.55 6.75
N PRO A 83 2.33 28.04 5.60
CA PRO A 83 2.33 29.47 5.30
C PRO A 83 1.41 30.28 6.24
N GLN A 84 0.30 29.68 6.70
CA GLN A 84 -0.60 30.32 7.65
C GLN A 84 0.04 30.47 9.03
N ILE A 85 0.75 29.45 9.50
CA ILE A 85 1.52 29.50 10.76
C ILE A 85 2.56 30.61 10.67
N ASN A 86 3.38 30.63 9.61
CA ASN A 86 4.42 31.63 9.43
C ASN A 86 3.84 33.06 9.37
N SER A 87 2.72 33.25 8.66
CA SER A 87 2.04 34.54 8.58
C SER A 87 1.44 34.97 9.94
N ALA A 88 0.90 34.03 10.71
CA ALA A 88 0.37 34.30 12.04
C ALA A 88 1.49 34.66 13.03
N GLU A 89 2.62 33.96 12.97
CA GLU A 89 3.81 34.24 13.77
C GLU A 89 4.36 35.65 13.48
N GLU A 90 4.49 36.02 12.20
CA GLU A 90 4.91 37.37 11.80
C GLU A 90 3.95 38.46 12.34
N LYS A 91 2.63 38.24 12.26
CA LYS A 91 1.63 39.17 12.80
C LYS A 91 1.75 39.31 14.32
N ILE A 92 1.96 38.20 15.04
CA ILE A 92 2.15 38.23 16.48
C ILE A 92 3.38 39.07 16.85
N ASP A 93 4.48 38.92 16.11
CA ASP A 93 5.71 39.68 16.36
C ASP A 93 5.55 41.17 16.05
N GLN A 94 4.87 41.53 14.95
CA GLN A 94 4.50 42.92 14.67
C GLN A 94 3.67 43.53 15.81
N ILE A 95 2.71 42.79 16.36
CA ILE A 95 1.88 43.27 17.47
C ILE A 95 2.70 43.44 18.75
N LYS A 96 3.64 42.52 19.04
CA LYS A 96 4.56 42.65 20.18
C LYS A 96 5.43 43.91 20.05
N GLU A 97 5.97 44.19 18.87
CA GLU A 97 6.75 45.41 18.64
C GLU A 97 5.92 46.68 18.84
N LEU A 98 4.68 46.71 18.32
CA LEU A 98 3.77 47.84 18.51
C LEU A 98 3.45 48.06 19.99
N ARG A 99 3.28 46.98 20.76
CA ARG A 99 3.08 47.06 22.22
C ARG A 99 4.28 47.68 22.91
N ILE A 100 5.50 47.25 22.61
CA ILE A 100 6.74 47.80 23.18
C ILE A 100 6.85 49.30 22.85
N ARG A 101 6.60 49.68 21.60
CA ARG A 101 6.66 51.09 21.16
C ARG A 101 5.60 51.97 21.84
N THR A 102 4.40 51.44 22.08
CA THR A 102 3.30 52.19 22.69
C THR A 102 3.52 52.39 24.19
N ILE A 103 3.94 51.33 24.89
CA ILE A 103 4.21 51.39 26.34
C ILE A 103 5.45 52.24 26.62
N GLY A 104 6.54 52.03 25.87
CA GLY A 104 7.79 52.77 26.08
C GLY A 104 7.68 54.28 25.83
N LYS A 105 6.72 54.74 25.03
CA LYS A 105 6.45 56.17 24.85
C LYS A 105 5.53 56.75 25.93
N SER A 106 4.64 55.95 26.50
CA SER A 106 3.66 56.38 27.51
C SER A 106 4.33 56.89 28.80
N ASP A 107 5.43 56.29 29.24
CA ASP A 107 6.11 56.68 30.48
C ASP A 107 6.80 58.06 30.40
N THR A 108 7.00 58.60 29.20
CA THR A 108 7.58 59.95 29.00
C THR A 108 6.55 61.06 28.85
N ALA A 109 5.27 60.72 28.66
CA ALA A 109 4.19 61.69 28.52
C ALA A 109 3.52 61.99 29.86
N LYS A 110 4.31 62.36 30.88
CA LYS A 110 3.77 63.04 32.08
C LYS A 110 3.43 64.49 31.68
N VAL A 111 2.41 64.67 30.86
CA VAL A 111 1.91 65.97 30.45
C VAL A 111 1.22 66.58 31.67
N VAL A 112 1.96 67.40 32.42
CA VAL A 112 1.42 68.28 33.45
C VAL A 112 0.61 69.37 32.74
N LEU A 113 -0.67 69.11 32.49
CA LEU A 113 -1.65 70.14 32.21
C LEU A 113 -2.08 70.72 33.56
N SER A 114 -1.31 71.67 34.06
CA SER A 114 -1.78 72.59 35.11
C SER A 114 -2.88 73.45 34.49
N SER A 115 -4.14 73.23 34.89
CA SER A 115 -5.19 74.21 34.66
C SER A 115 -5.00 75.36 35.65
N GLU A 116 -5.16 76.58 35.17
CA GLU A 116 -4.97 77.81 35.94
C GLU A 116 -6.09 78.03 36.98
N ASP A 117 -7.18 77.25 36.93
CA ASP A 117 -8.42 77.47 37.69
C ASP A 117 -8.81 76.37 38.70
N GLY A 118 -7.91 75.45 39.06
CA GLY A 118 -8.10 74.57 40.24
C GLY A 118 -9.26 73.57 40.20
N ALA A 119 -10.04 73.47 39.11
CA ALA A 119 -11.06 72.46 38.97
C ALA A 119 -10.47 71.14 38.43
N PRO A 120 -10.62 70.00 39.14
CA PRO A 120 -10.18 68.70 38.64
C PRO A 120 -11.12 68.25 37.50
N LEU A 121 -10.72 68.53 36.26
CA LEU A 121 -11.34 67.91 35.10
C LEU A 121 -10.97 66.42 35.14
N GLY A 122 -11.97 65.56 35.38
CA GLY A 122 -11.82 64.12 35.38
C GLY A 122 -11.35 63.63 34.00
N PHE A 123 -10.04 63.50 33.82
CA PHE A 123 -9.45 62.79 32.70
C PHE A 123 -9.83 61.30 32.85
N LYS A 124 -10.88 60.87 32.14
CA LYS A 124 -11.07 59.45 31.87
C LYS A 124 -9.86 59.00 31.06
N ASN A 125 -9.05 58.14 31.66
CA ASN A 125 -7.83 57.58 31.09
C ASN A 125 -8.15 56.80 29.80
N ASP A 126 -8.14 57.48 28.65
CA ASP A 126 -8.38 56.93 27.31
C ASP A 126 -7.37 55.82 26.94
N THR A 127 -6.20 55.84 27.60
CA THR A 127 -5.17 54.80 27.53
C THR A 127 -5.69 53.42 27.96
N THR A 128 -6.60 53.35 28.94
CA THR A 128 -7.15 52.08 29.44
C THR A 128 -7.94 51.34 28.36
N ILE A 129 -8.73 52.05 27.54
CA ILE A 129 -9.56 51.46 26.48
C ILE A 129 -8.70 50.93 25.31
N LEU A 130 -7.61 51.64 24.99
CA LEU A 130 -6.65 51.18 23.98
C LEU A 130 -5.90 49.93 24.43
N THR A 131 -5.47 49.87 25.70
CA THR A 131 -4.78 48.68 26.22
C THR A 131 -5.69 47.45 26.28
N THR A 132 -6.96 47.59 26.69
CA THR A 132 -7.89 46.46 26.72
C THR A 132 -8.23 45.96 25.32
N THR A 133 -8.42 46.86 24.35
CA THR A 133 -8.67 46.48 22.95
C THR A 133 -7.44 45.82 22.30
N LEU A 134 -6.23 46.28 22.61
CA LEU A 134 -5.01 45.66 22.10
C LEU A 134 -4.81 44.26 22.71
N ASN A 135 -5.02 44.13 24.02
CA ASN A 135 -4.89 42.85 24.73
C ASN A 135 -5.91 41.82 24.23
N SER A 136 -7.15 42.22 23.94
CA SER A 136 -8.14 41.30 23.39
C SER A 136 -7.77 40.84 21.97
N LYS A 137 -7.27 41.73 21.10
CA LYS A 137 -6.77 41.36 19.77
C LYS A 137 -5.57 40.41 19.84
N ILE A 138 -4.65 40.64 20.77
CA ILE A 138 -3.52 39.73 21.03
C ILE A 138 -4.03 38.36 21.46
N ALA A 139 -4.95 38.32 22.41
CA ALA A 139 -5.52 37.06 22.90
C ALA A 139 -6.20 36.26 21.78
N THR A 140 -7.00 36.91 20.93
CA THR A 140 -7.63 36.25 19.77
C THR A 140 -6.61 35.78 18.73
N ALA A 141 -5.54 36.55 18.49
CA ALA A 141 -4.48 36.13 17.57
C ALA A 141 -3.73 34.89 18.08
N ILE A 142 -3.41 34.85 19.39
CA ILE A 142 -2.78 33.71 20.05
C ILE A 142 -3.70 32.48 20.00
N GLU A 143 -4.99 32.63 20.31
CA GLU A 143 -5.95 31.52 20.26
C GLU A 143 -6.04 30.89 18.85
N ASN A 144 -6.05 31.73 17.81
CA ASN A 144 -6.06 31.24 16.42
C ASN A 144 -4.75 30.54 16.04
N TYR A 145 -3.61 31.03 16.53
CA TYR A 145 -2.31 30.40 16.33
C TYR A 145 -2.22 29.02 17.00
N ASP A 146 -2.70 28.91 18.24
CA ASP A 146 -2.73 27.63 18.96
C ASP A 146 -3.61 26.59 18.25
N LYS A 147 -4.75 27.00 17.70
CA LYS A 147 -5.60 26.11 16.86
C LYS A 147 -4.88 25.63 15.59
N LEU A 148 -4.09 26.49 14.95
CA LEU A 148 -3.29 26.09 13.77
C LEU A 148 -2.20 25.08 14.15
N ILE A 149 -1.53 25.28 15.29
CA ILE A 149 -0.54 24.33 15.80
C ILE A 149 -1.20 22.98 16.09
N ASP A 150 -2.32 22.96 16.81
CA ASP A 150 -3.04 21.72 17.13
C ASP A 150 -3.44 20.95 15.85
N ASN A 151 -4.01 21.65 14.86
CA ASN A 151 -4.33 21.06 13.56
C ASN A 151 -3.09 20.50 12.85
N SER A 152 -1.97 21.21 12.89
CA SER A 152 -0.71 20.73 12.30
C SER A 152 -0.20 19.47 13.00
N GLN A 153 -0.33 19.37 14.33
CA GLN A 153 0.05 18.20 15.12
C GLN A 153 -0.83 17.00 14.79
N ARG A 154 -2.16 17.20 14.70
CA ARG A 154 -3.11 16.15 14.29
C ARG A 154 -2.77 15.58 12.92
N ILE A 155 -2.39 16.42 11.95
CA ILE A 155 -1.97 15.96 10.62
C ILE A 155 -0.66 15.19 10.67
N ARG A 156 0.33 15.64 11.45
CA ARG A 156 1.60 14.91 11.63
C ARG A 156 1.41 13.51 12.23
N ILE A 157 0.51 13.39 13.20
CA ILE A 157 0.15 12.09 13.78
C ILE A 157 -0.50 11.18 12.73
N SER A 158 -1.44 11.71 11.94
CA SER A 158 -2.07 10.95 10.84
C SER A 158 -1.06 10.50 9.78
N ILE A 159 -0.10 11.35 9.41
CA ILE A 159 1.02 11.01 8.51
C ILE A 159 1.81 9.83 9.08
N THR A 160 2.22 9.91 10.35
CA THR A 160 3.00 8.84 11.01
C THR A 160 2.23 7.51 11.05
N ASN A 161 0.93 7.56 11.31
CA ASN A 161 0.07 6.36 11.30
C ASN A 161 -0.01 5.75 9.89
N ILE A 162 -0.19 6.56 8.85
CA ILE A 162 -0.24 6.09 7.45
C ILE A 162 1.11 5.50 7.02
N GLU A 163 2.24 6.13 7.36
CA GLU A 163 3.57 5.60 7.10
C GLU A 163 3.78 4.23 7.77
N THR A 164 3.33 4.11 9.01
CA THR A 164 3.39 2.83 9.76
C THR A 164 2.57 1.74 9.05
N ASP A 165 1.36 2.07 8.59
CA ASP A 165 0.49 1.14 7.83
C ASP A 165 1.13 0.73 6.50
N ILE A 166 1.73 1.67 5.75
CA ILE A 166 2.44 1.38 4.51
C ILE A 166 3.62 0.45 4.78
N ASN A 167 4.40 0.72 5.82
CA ASN A 167 5.58 -0.09 6.16
C ASN A 167 5.20 -1.51 6.57
N ARG A 168 4.11 -1.68 7.35
CA ARG A 168 3.56 -3.00 7.65
C ARG A 168 3.14 -3.74 6.38
N ALA A 169 2.36 -3.08 5.52
CA ALA A 169 1.91 -3.67 4.26
C ALA A 169 3.09 -4.08 3.35
N LYS A 170 4.14 -3.25 3.25
CA LYS A 170 5.38 -3.58 2.52
C LYS A 170 6.10 -4.79 3.11
N SER A 171 6.22 -4.86 4.44
CA SER A 171 6.87 -6.02 5.09
C SER A 171 6.11 -7.33 4.84
N THR A 172 4.77 -7.29 4.86
CA THR A 172 3.92 -8.46 4.54
C THR A 172 4.02 -8.82 3.07
N LEU A 173 4.05 -7.82 2.19
CA LEU A 173 4.27 -8.02 0.76
C LEU A 173 5.61 -8.73 0.50
N ASP A 174 6.70 -8.25 1.09
CA ASP A 174 8.03 -8.85 0.93
C ASP A 174 8.08 -10.28 1.47
N LYS A 175 7.44 -10.54 2.61
CA LYS A 175 7.30 -11.89 3.15
C LYS A 175 6.55 -12.80 2.16
N ASN A 176 5.40 -12.37 1.64
CA ASN A 176 4.60 -13.17 0.71
C ASN A 176 5.31 -13.37 -0.63
N LEU A 177 6.00 -12.35 -1.15
CA LEU A 177 6.84 -12.44 -2.35
C LEU A 177 8.01 -13.40 -2.15
N SER A 178 8.67 -13.38 -0.99
CA SER A 178 9.78 -14.31 -0.71
C SER A 178 9.32 -15.77 -0.69
N ILE A 179 8.12 -16.04 -0.18
CA ILE A 179 7.51 -17.38 -0.21
C ILE A 179 7.23 -17.77 -1.66
N GLU A 180 6.60 -16.90 -2.45
CA GLU A 180 6.28 -17.20 -3.85
C GLU A 180 7.54 -17.37 -4.72
N LEU A 181 8.56 -16.53 -4.53
CA LEU A 181 9.85 -16.64 -5.22
C LEU A 181 10.60 -17.92 -4.81
N SER A 182 10.56 -18.31 -3.54
CA SER A 182 11.14 -19.58 -3.08
C SER A 182 10.46 -20.78 -3.73
N GLN A 183 9.14 -20.72 -3.93
CA GLN A 183 8.39 -21.75 -4.66
C GLN A 183 8.75 -21.78 -6.15
N GLN A 184 8.99 -20.62 -6.77
CA GLN A 184 9.43 -20.57 -8.17
C GLN A 184 10.83 -21.19 -8.37
N GLY A 185 11.78 -20.89 -7.47
CA GLY A 185 13.10 -21.50 -7.48
C GLY A 185 13.06 -23.02 -7.32
N PHE A 186 12.24 -23.50 -6.37
CA PHE A 186 11.98 -24.92 -6.17
C PHE A 186 11.39 -25.57 -7.43
N LYS A 187 10.36 -24.98 -8.04
CA LYS A 187 9.76 -25.47 -9.30
C LYS A 187 10.78 -25.57 -10.43
N LYS A 188 11.68 -24.59 -10.57
CA LYS A 188 12.74 -24.62 -11.59
C LYS A 188 13.76 -25.73 -11.33
N SER A 189 14.26 -25.86 -10.10
CA SER A 189 15.20 -26.92 -9.74
C SER A 189 14.59 -28.31 -9.95
N LEU A 190 13.33 -28.47 -9.57
CA LEU A 190 12.59 -29.70 -9.75
C LEU A 190 12.39 -30.03 -11.23
N SER A 191 12.01 -29.05 -12.05
CA SER A 191 11.89 -29.20 -13.50
C SER A 191 13.21 -29.62 -14.15
N LEU A 192 14.35 -29.06 -13.70
CA LEU A 192 15.68 -29.44 -14.18
C LEU A 192 16.03 -30.90 -13.85
N VAL A 193 15.80 -31.32 -12.60
CA VAL A 193 16.05 -32.71 -12.17
C VAL A 193 15.20 -33.69 -12.98
N PHE A 194 13.93 -33.37 -13.23
CA PHE A 194 13.05 -34.23 -14.02
C PHE A 194 13.41 -34.27 -15.51
N ALA A 195 13.79 -33.13 -16.10
CA ALA A 195 14.30 -33.11 -17.47
C ALA A 195 15.55 -34.00 -17.59
N GLY A 196 16.44 -33.94 -16.59
CA GLY A 196 17.59 -34.84 -16.48
C GLY A 196 17.20 -36.32 -16.35
N LEU A 197 16.18 -36.64 -15.54
CA LEU A 197 15.69 -38.01 -15.35
C LEU A 197 15.10 -38.59 -16.66
N ILE A 198 14.29 -37.81 -17.38
CA ILE A 198 13.72 -38.22 -18.68
C ILE A 198 14.84 -38.39 -19.71
N GLY A 199 15.78 -37.44 -19.78
CA GLY A 199 16.94 -37.53 -20.66
C GLY A 199 17.78 -38.77 -20.36
N LEU A 200 18.01 -39.07 -19.08
CA LEU A 200 18.71 -40.27 -18.63
C LEU A 200 17.96 -41.54 -19.05
N LEU A 201 16.64 -41.58 -18.87
CA LEU A 201 15.82 -42.73 -19.23
C LEU A 201 15.88 -43.03 -20.74
N ILE A 202 15.71 -41.98 -21.57
CA ILE A 202 15.82 -42.10 -23.03
C ILE A 202 17.22 -42.58 -23.41
N THR A 203 18.26 -42.00 -22.80
CA THR A 203 19.65 -42.41 -23.03
C THR A 203 19.87 -43.87 -22.65
N LEU A 204 19.35 -44.33 -21.51
CA LEU A 204 19.46 -45.71 -21.05
C LEU A 204 18.76 -46.68 -22.03
N PHE A 205 17.58 -46.30 -22.51
CA PHE A 205 16.82 -47.10 -23.47
C PHE A 205 17.59 -47.28 -24.79
N PHE A 206 18.10 -46.19 -25.36
CA PHE A 206 18.93 -46.26 -26.57
C PHE A 206 20.24 -47.01 -26.33
N TYR A 207 20.86 -46.83 -25.16
CA TYR A 207 22.07 -47.55 -24.79
C TYR A 207 21.84 -49.07 -24.70
N VAL A 208 20.74 -49.51 -24.08
CA VAL A 208 20.36 -50.93 -24.02
C VAL A 208 20.11 -51.49 -25.41
N ILE A 209 19.37 -50.77 -26.27
CA ILE A 209 19.14 -51.17 -27.67
C ILE A 209 20.46 -51.31 -28.43
N PHE A 210 21.37 -50.34 -28.30
CA PHE A 210 22.62 -50.32 -29.05
C PHE A 210 23.60 -51.41 -28.58
N LYS A 211 23.62 -51.70 -27.28
CA LYS A 211 24.50 -52.73 -26.69
C LYS A 211 23.94 -54.14 -26.88
N SER A 212 22.63 -54.29 -27.06
CA SER A 212 22.01 -55.60 -27.26
C SER A 212 22.35 -56.09 -28.67
N ASN A 213 23.38 -56.92 -28.76
CA ASN A 213 23.85 -57.51 -30.02
C ASN A 213 22.92 -58.64 -30.53
N ASP A 214 21.89 -58.95 -29.74
CA ASP A 214 20.92 -60.00 -30.01
C ASP A 214 19.73 -59.45 -30.81
N LYS A 215 19.54 -59.97 -32.03
CA LYS A 215 18.51 -59.49 -32.97
C LYS A 215 17.10 -59.68 -32.40
N GLU A 216 16.88 -60.77 -31.67
CA GLU A 216 15.57 -61.10 -31.09
C GLU A 216 15.15 -60.09 -30.01
N THR A 217 16.08 -59.70 -29.13
CA THR A 217 15.78 -58.74 -28.05
C THR A 217 15.53 -57.34 -28.61
N ARG A 218 16.28 -56.93 -29.63
CA ARG A 218 16.11 -55.64 -30.30
C ARG A 218 14.78 -55.57 -31.05
N ASP A 219 14.42 -56.62 -31.79
CA ASP A 219 13.18 -56.66 -32.56
C ASP A 219 11.96 -56.75 -31.63
N ASN A 220 12.06 -57.45 -30.50
CA ASN A 220 11.01 -57.46 -29.47
C ASN A 220 10.83 -56.10 -28.77
N LEU A 221 11.92 -55.38 -28.49
CA LEU A 221 11.86 -54.03 -27.89
C LEU A 221 11.39 -52.94 -28.88
N LEU A 222 11.67 -53.11 -30.18
CA LEU A 222 11.20 -52.24 -31.25
C LEU A 222 9.83 -52.67 -31.82
N SER A 223 9.31 -53.82 -31.39
CA SER A 223 7.97 -54.27 -31.73
C SER A 223 6.91 -53.32 -31.17
N ASN A 224 5.67 -53.44 -31.68
CA ASN A 224 4.52 -52.67 -31.19
C ASN A 224 4.37 -52.72 -29.66
N ASN A 225 4.69 -53.86 -29.03
CA ASN A 225 4.55 -54.04 -27.59
C ASN A 225 5.62 -53.27 -26.81
N GLY A 226 6.87 -53.28 -27.28
CA GLY A 226 7.97 -52.54 -26.66
C GLY A 226 7.79 -51.03 -26.77
N LEU A 227 7.35 -50.54 -27.93
CA LEU A 227 7.06 -49.11 -28.13
C LEU A 227 5.87 -48.63 -27.29
N GLN A 228 4.83 -49.47 -27.14
CA GLN A 228 3.69 -49.18 -26.26
C GLN A 228 4.12 -49.11 -24.79
N PHE A 229 4.99 -50.02 -24.33
CA PHE A 229 5.52 -50.01 -22.97
C PHE A 229 6.30 -48.73 -22.66
N VAL A 230 7.19 -48.30 -23.58
CA VAL A 230 7.95 -47.05 -23.41
C VAL A 230 7.02 -45.83 -23.38
N THR A 231 6.05 -45.76 -24.29
CA THR A 231 5.08 -44.66 -24.36
C THR A 231 4.29 -44.53 -23.06
N LEU A 232 3.85 -45.67 -22.52
CA LEU A 232 3.13 -45.76 -21.25
C LEU A 232 3.98 -45.33 -20.07
N PHE A 233 5.25 -45.74 -20.05
CA PHE A 233 6.18 -45.35 -19.00
C PHE A 233 6.48 -43.84 -19.01
N VAL A 234 6.69 -43.25 -20.19
CA VAL A 234 6.85 -41.79 -20.34
C VAL A 234 5.57 -41.04 -19.94
N LEU A 235 4.39 -41.57 -20.29
CA LEU A 235 3.10 -40.99 -19.90
C LEU A 235 2.91 -40.98 -18.38
N ILE A 236 3.25 -42.06 -17.68
CA ILE A 236 3.19 -42.13 -16.21
C ILE A 236 4.12 -41.08 -15.57
N ILE A 237 5.35 -40.96 -16.08
CA ILE A 237 6.30 -39.94 -15.58
C ILE A 237 5.75 -38.53 -15.80
N ALA A 238 5.16 -38.25 -16.97
CA ALA A 238 4.57 -36.95 -17.27
C ALA A 238 3.40 -36.61 -16.33
N ILE A 239 2.57 -37.60 -15.97
CA ILE A 239 1.45 -37.40 -15.03
C ILE A 239 1.94 -37.17 -13.61
N ILE A 240 2.94 -37.92 -13.14
CA ILE A 240 3.57 -37.68 -11.83
C ILE A 240 4.16 -36.26 -11.80
N LEU A 241 4.77 -35.81 -12.89
CA LEU A 241 5.33 -34.48 -13.03
C LEU A 241 4.25 -33.38 -12.98
N PHE A 242 3.11 -33.58 -13.65
CA PHE A 242 1.97 -32.67 -13.54
C PHE A 242 1.37 -32.63 -12.13
N GLY A 243 1.42 -33.73 -11.39
CA GLY A 243 1.02 -33.79 -9.99
C GLY A 243 1.90 -32.97 -9.07
N ILE A 244 3.22 -33.11 -9.20
CA ILE A 244 4.16 -32.37 -8.33
C ILE A 244 4.22 -30.89 -8.71
N LEU A 245 4.01 -30.53 -9.98
CA LEU A 245 3.86 -29.13 -10.40
C LEU A 245 2.53 -28.49 -9.96
N SER A 246 1.63 -29.27 -9.37
CA SER A 246 0.28 -28.83 -8.95
C SER A 246 -0.50 -28.16 -10.08
N ILE A 247 -0.26 -28.55 -11.33
CA ILE A 247 -0.99 -28.05 -12.50
C ILE A 247 -2.37 -28.71 -12.58
N LEU A 248 -2.46 -29.97 -12.14
CA LEU A 248 -3.72 -30.69 -11.97
C LEU A 248 -4.00 -30.89 -10.48
N GLU A 249 -5.22 -30.55 -10.05
CA GLU A 249 -5.66 -30.77 -8.68
C GLU A 249 -5.71 -32.27 -8.38
N GLY A 250 -5.49 -32.68 -7.11
CA GLY A 250 -5.35 -34.09 -6.73
C GLY A 250 -6.50 -35.02 -7.19
N LYS A 251 -7.71 -34.47 -7.36
CA LYS A 251 -8.88 -35.18 -7.88
C LYS A 251 -8.78 -35.49 -9.38
N GLU A 252 -8.23 -34.58 -10.18
CA GLU A 252 -8.08 -34.73 -11.63
C GLU A 252 -6.95 -35.70 -11.97
N LEU A 253 -5.85 -35.61 -11.21
CA LEU A 253 -4.74 -36.53 -11.31
C LEU A 253 -5.15 -37.97 -10.96
N ALA A 254 -5.91 -38.16 -9.88
CA ALA A 254 -6.42 -39.48 -9.50
C ALA A 254 -7.35 -40.07 -10.58
N ALA A 255 -8.19 -39.24 -11.22
CA ALA A 255 -9.08 -39.65 -12.30
C ALA A 255 -8.29 -40.08 -13.56
N ILE A 256 -7.26 -39.33 -13.95
CA ILE A 256 -6.42 -39.65 -15.11
C ILE A 256 -5.60 -40.92 -14.87
N ILE A 257 -4.99 -41.07 -13.69
CA ILE A 257 -4.24 -42.29 -13.33
C ILE A 257 -5.16 -43.52 -13.32
N SER A 258 -6.36 -43.38 -12.74
CA SER A 258 -7.36 -44.45 -12.72
C SER A 258 -7.82 -44.85 -14.12
N GLY A 259 -8.08 -43.86 -15.00
CA GLY A 259 -8.46 -44.10 -16.39
C GLY A 259 -7.36 -44.79 -17.22
N ILE A 260 -6.10 -44.38 -17.03
CA ILE A 260 -4.96 -44.98 -17.73
C ILE A 260 -4.68 -46.39 -17.21
N ALA A 261 -4.67 -46.59 -15.89
CA ALA A 261 -4.51 -47.92 -15.29
C ALA A 261 -5.62 -48.89 -15.77
N GLY A 262 -6.87 -48.43 -15.82
CA GLY A 262 -8.00 -49.20 -16.35
C GLY A 262 -7.85 -49.56 -17.84
N TYR A 263 -7.42 -48.60 -18.66
CA TYR A 263 -7.18 -48.83 -20.09
C TYR A 263 -6.05 -49.85 -20.33
N ILE A 264 -4.94 -49.73 -19.61
CA ILE A 264 -3.78 -50.61 -19.74
C ILE A 264 -4.14 -52.03 -19.31
N LEU A 265 -4.80 -52.18 -18.15
CA LEU A 265 -5.20 -53.48 -17.62
C LEU A 265 -6.24 -54.16 -18.52
N GLY A 266 -7.20 -53.39 -19.04
CA GLY A 266 -8.25 -53.89 -19.93
C GLY A 266 -7.72 -54.36 -21.29
N LYS A 267 -6.77 -53.63 -21.89
CA LYS A 267 -6.21 -54.00 -23.19
C LYS A 267 -5.25 -55.19 -23.09
N GLY A 268 -4.41 -55.24 -22.05
CA GLY A 268 -3.52 -56.38 -21.79
C GLY A 268 -4.26 -57.70 -21.59
N ALA A 269 -5.43 -57.68 -20.95
CA ALA A 269 -6.27 -58.88 -20.76
C ALA A 269 -6.99 -59.33 -22.06
N ALA A 270 -7.37 -58.39 -22.92
CA ALA A 270 -8.04 -58.69 -24.19
C ALA A 270 -7.10 -59.36 -25.20
N ASP A 271 -5.86 -58.88 -25.30
CA ASP A 271 -4.85 -59.48 -26.20
C ASP A 271 -4.40 -60.87 -25.72
N PHE A 272 -4.41 -61.11 -24.40
CA PHE A 272 -4.13 -62.43 -23.82
C PHE A 272 -5.21 -63.47 -24.17
N ASN A 273 -6.49 -63.09 -24.11
CA ASN A 273 -7.61 -63.99 -24.48
C ASN A 273 -7.67 -64.28 -26.00
N LYS A 274 -7.31 -63.31 -26.84
CA LYS A 274 -7.29 -63.50 -28.30
C LYS A 274 -6.20 -64.48 -28.75
N SER A 275 -5.08 -64.50 -28.02
CA SER A 275 -3.94 -65.39 -28.28
C SER A 275 -4.21 -66.85 -27.86
N GLN A 276 -5.09 -67.10 -26.89
CA GLN A 276 -5.48 -68.46 -26.49
C GLN A 276 -6.65 -69.05 -27.31
N GLY A 277 -7.40 -68.22 -28.04
CA GLY A 277 -8.55 -68.65 -28.85
C GLY A 277 -8.21 -69.34 -30.18
N GLN A 278 -6.97 -69.22 -30.67
CA GLN A 278 -6.56 -69.79 -31.97
C GLN A 278 -5.99 -71.21 -31.93
N ASN A 279 -5.88 -71.84 -30.75
CA ASN A 279 -5.42 -73.23 -30.59
C ASN A 279 -6.56 -74.25 -30.42
N ARG A 280 -7.78 -73.94 -30.90
CA ARG A 280 -8.85 -74.95 -30.99
C ARG A 280 -8.70 -75.69 -32.33
N LEU A 281 -8.28 -76.96 -32.24
CA LEU A 281 -8.19 -77.90 -33.36
C LEU A 281 -9.45 -77.84 -34.23
N PRO A 282 -9.33 -77.94 -35.57
CA PRO A 282 -10.49 -78.14 -36.43
C PRO A 282 -11.21 -79.42 -36.00
N THR A 283 -12.46 -79.27 -35.59
CA THR A 283 -13.37 -80.40 -35.37
C THR A 283 -13.50 -81.20 -36.67
N PRO A 284 -13.33 -82.52 -36.65
CA PRO A 284 -13.47 -83.34 -37.85
C PRO A 284 -14.89 -83.24 -38.40
N ASP A 285 -15.02 -83.08 -39.71
CA ASP A 285 -16.30 -83.03 -40.39
C ASP A 285 -17.12 -84.32 -40.11
N PRO A 286 -18.44 -84.19 -39.90
CA PRO A 286 -19.30 -85.35 -39.68
C PRO A 286 -19.36 -86.19 -40.96
N VAL A 287 -18.87 -87.42 -40.86
CA VAL A 287 -18.97 -88.45 -41.91
C VAL A 287 -20.44 -88.68 -42.25
N LYS A 288 -20.82 -88.39 -43.50
CA LYS A 288 -22.11 -88.76 -44.05
C LYS A 288 -22.19 -90.28 -44.17
N ALA A 289 -23.14 -90.90 -43.47
CA ALA A 289 -23.48 -92.30 -43.66
C ALA A 289 -24.36 -92.43 -44.91
N GLU A 290 -23.94 -93.30 -45.85
CA GLU A 290 -24.78 -93.89 -46.91
C GLU A 290 -25.64 -95.03 -46.34
#